data_AF-A0AA36J8S2-F1
#
_entry.id   AF-A0AA36J8S2-F1
#
_cell.length_a   1.000
_cell.length_b   1.000
_cell.length_c   1.000
_cell.angle_alpha   90.00
_cell.angle_beta   90.00
_cell.angle_gamma   90.00
#
_symmetry.space_group_name_H-M   'P 1'
#
loop_
_entity.id
_entity.type
_entity.pdbx_description
1 polymer ?
#
loop_
_entity_poly.entity_id
_entity_poly.type
_entity_poly.pdbx_seq_one_letter_code
_entity_poly.pdbx_strand_id
1 'polypeptide(L)'
;MQCEGLANVRLCSPRLDCPPAEHYQLRYVQPWLYARPCEEVLRLARQALTALRTAGRLPTLLHVGPKDLSNNRTKPFYEALFGNRSDCLQAVMVEANPDVATLLQQRLTEYFSPCPDRSVLTAALCSVDAEAASFFSLSEEVYTKYSVQELGGITTAASYGSLNLHFLLQDILDRTTGIQAEDLMPFIQERSVTCISPSSLLQLESLEPLDMLFLDTADGLGMLSAFLSLGVRPALLRFHWAWHLRQIADPGYAAKVAEAVAFLAAEGYHLYQYGEFFVAMRSEAVLPASVLDLHETSGNEVAIKVYKALKESHRGEDVRLQKFCRQIQVLQNLQEPFDQVTDETLWHPQLAATKPSKLFMTLLDYSKDKSLNPRCYRRRQAFI
;
A
#
# COMPACT_ATOMS: atom_id res chain seq x y z
N MET A 1 -18.64 -0.96 -10.54
CA MET A 1 -17.18 -1.13 -10.69
C MET A 1 -16.88 -2.56 -10.26
N GLN A 2 -16.76 -3.49 -11.22
CA GLN A 2 -16.50 -4.91 -10.96
C GLN A 2 -14.99 -5.13 -11.02
N CYS A 3 -14.41 -5.70 -9.96
CA CYS A 3 -13.02 -6.13 -9.95
C CYS A 3 -12.96 -7.59 -10.41
N GLU A 4 -12.43 -7.83 -11.62
CA GLU A 4 -12.04 -9.18 -12.05
C GLU A 4 -10.60 -9.44 -11.61
N GLY A 5 -10.41 -10.51 -10.82
CA GLY A 5 -9.10 -10.95 -10.35
C GLY A 5 -8.63 -12.17 -11.13
N LEU A 6 -7.36 -12.17 -11.53
CA LEU A 6 -6.62 -13.35 -11.96
C LEU A 6 -5.41 -13.54 -11.03
N ALA A 7 -5.15 -14.79 -10.64
CA ALA A 7 -4.11 -15.17 -9.70
C ALA A 7 -3.11 -16.16 -10.33
N ASN A 8 -1.85 -16.01 -9.89
CA ASN A 8 -0.71 -16.94 -9.84
C ASN A 8 0.14 -17.22 -11.10
N VAL A 9 1.43 -16.89 -11.01
CA VAL A 9 2.54 -17.53 -11.75
C VAL A 9 3.71 -17.79 -10.79
N ARG A 10 4.30 -19.00 -10.86
CA ARG A 10 5.57 -19.38 -10.21
C ARG A 10 6.75 -18.93 -11.08
N LEU A 11 7.82 -18.42 -10.47
CA LEU A 11 9.07 -18.07 -11.14
C LEU A 11 9.77 -19.32 -11.70
N CYS A 12 10.21 -19.25 -12.96
CA CYS A 12 11.13 -20.18 -13.58
C CYS A 12 12.57 -19.99 -13.02
N SER A 13 13.28 -21.11 -12.91
CA SER A 13 14.69 -21.22 -12.49
C SER A 13 15.65 -20.70 -13.58
N PRO A 14 16.86 -20.21 -13.24
CA PRO A 14 17.76 -19.55 -14.19
C PRO A 14 18.55 -20.58 -14.98
N ARG A 15 18.00 -21.07 -16.08
CA ARG A 15 18.71 -21.73 -17.18
C ARG A 15 17.72 -21.88 -18.33
N LEU A 16 17.67 -20.88 -19.21
CA LEU A 16 17.41 -20.96 -20.66
C LEU A 16 17.09 -19.56 -21.19
N ASP A 17 17.53 -19.33 -22.43
CA ASP A 17 17.65 -18.05 -23.14
C ASP A 17 16.38 -17.17 -23.12
N CYS A 18 16.52 -15.92 -22.67
CA CYS A 18 15.52 -14.86 -22.86
C CYS A 18 15.84 -14.04 -24.12
N PRO A 19 14.84 -13.70 -24.97
CA PRO A 19 15.06 -12.89 -26.16
C PRO A 19 15.27 -11.39 -25.83
N PRO A 20 15.80 -10.58 -26.77
CA PRO A 20 16.18 -9.19 -26.52
C PRO A 20 14.98 -8.27 -26.25
N ALA A 21 15.21 -7.23 -25.45
CA ALA A 21 14.24 -6.36 -24.79
C ALA A 21 13.37 -5.44 -25.69
N GLU A 22 13.39 -5.60 -27.01
CA GLU A 22 12.82 -4.60 -27.94
C GLU A 22 11.31 -4.76 -28.23
N HIS A 23 10.61 -5.70 -27.60
CA HIS A 23 9.18 -5.98 -27.88
C HIS A 23 8.23 -5.91 -26.67
N TYR A 24 8.65 -5.26 -25.58
CA TYR A 24 7.75 -5.01 -24.43
C TYR A 24 6.87 -3.77 -24.67
N GLN A 25 5.80 -3.92 -25.46
CA GLN A 25 4.66 -3.02 -25.32
C GLN A 25 4.06 -3.22 -23.92
N LEU A 26 3.77 -2.11 -23.23
CA LEU A 26 3.19 -1.97 -21.88
C LEU A 26 1.81 -2.67 -21.68
N ARG A 27 1.73 -3.97 -21.93
CA ARG A 27 0.57 -4.82 -21.58
C ARG A 27 0.82 -5.70 -20.35
N TYR A 28 2.01 -5.67 -19.74
CA TYR A 28 2.41 -6.66 -18.73
C TYR A 28 3.23 -6.11 -17.55
N VAL A 29 2.71 -5.11 -16.82
CA VAL A 29 3.15 -4.88 -15.42
C VAL A 29 2.28 -5.69 -14.42
N GLN A 30 1.36 -6.54 -14.91
CA GLN A 30 0.25 -7.09 -14.12
C GLN A 30 0.29 -8.60 -13.75
N PRO A 31 1.37 -9.12 -13.13
CA PRO A 31 1.20 -10.31 -12.26
C PRO A 31 1.45 -10.05 -10.77
N TRP A 32 2.21 -9.01 -10.41
CA TRP A 32 2.70 -8.79 -9.03
C TRP A 32 1.80 -7.89 -8.20
N LEU A 33 0.99 -7.08 -8.88
CA LEU A 33 0.12 -6.10 -8.28
C LEU A 33 -1.22 -6.74 -7.91
N TYR A 34 -1.28 -7.25 -6.68
CA TYR A 34 -2.56 -7.69 -6.14
C TYR A 34 -3.46 -6.47 -5.94
N ALA A 35 -4.49 -6.34 -6.76
CA ALA A 35 -5.66 -5.54 -6.44
C ALA A 35 -6.40 -6.21 -5.26
N ARG A 36 -5.85 -6.05 -4.05
CA ARG A 36 -6.53 -6.48 -2.84
C ARG A 36 -7.64 -5.48 -2.52
N PRO A 37 -8.76 -5.92 -1.92
CA PRO A 37 -9.76 -4.99 -1.42
C PRO A 37 -9.10 -3.99 -0.48
N CYS A 38 -9.45 -2.71 -0.62
CA CYS A 38 -8.98 -1.61 0.23
C CYS A 38 -8.93 -1.97 1.72
N GLU A 39 -9.94 -2.70 2.19
CA GLU A 39 -10.06 -3.16 3.57
C GLU A 39 -8.87 -4.01 4.05
N GLU A 40 -8.28 -4.83 3.19
CA GLU A 40 -7.17 -5.71 3.57
C GLU A 40 -5.88 -4.92 3.79
N VAL A 41 -5.58 -3.96 2.91
CA VAL A 41 -4.41 -3.08 3.06
C VAL A 41 -4.55 -2.26 4.34
N LEU A 42 -5.73 -1.69 4.58
CA LEU A 42 -6.04 -0.96 5.81
C LEU A 42 -5.95 -1.85 7.06
N ARG A 43 -6.43 -3.08 6.98
CA ARG A 43 -6.33 -4.06 8.08
C ARG A 43 -4.87 -4.35 8.43
N LEU A 44 -4.02 -4.60 7.44
CA LEU A 44 -2.59 -4.87 7.64
C LEU A 44 -1.86 -3.64 8.20
N ALA A 45 -2.13 -2.46 7.66
CA ALA A 45 -1.56 -1.21 8.17
C ALA A 45 -1.95 -0.94 9.63
N ARG A 46 -3.22 -1.19 10.01
CA ARG A 46 -3.63 -1.15 11.42
C ARG A 46 -2.88 -2.14 12.29
N GLN A 47 -2.67 -3.36 11.81
CA GLN A 47 -1.92 -4.38 12.56
C GLN A 47 -0.47 -3.95 12.81
N ALA A 48 0.20 -3.39 11.81
CA ALA A 48 1.54 -2.83 11.96
C ALA A 48 1.56 -1.71 13.01
N LEU A 49 0.57 -0.81 12.98
CA LEU A 49 0.45 0.27 13.97
C LEU A 49 0.17 -0.24 15.38
N THR A 50 -0.70 -1.24 15.52
CA THR A 50 -0.97 -1.89 16.81
C THR A 50 0.29 -2.54 17.36
N ALA A 51 1.07 -3.25 16.54
CA ALA A 51 2.32 -3.88 16.96
C ALA A 51 3.33 -2.87 17.49
N LEU A 52 3.51 -1.73 16.81
CA LEU A 52 4.38 -0.64 17.26
C LEU A 52 3.96 -0.09 18.63
N ARG A 53 2.65 0.07 18.86
CA ARG A 53 2.11 0.52 20.14
C ARG A 53 2.27 -0.51 21.26
N THR A 54 2.07 -1.79 20.95
CA THR A 54 2.30 -2.88 21.92
C THR A 54 3.76 -2.93 22.37
N ALA A 55 4.70 -2.50 21.52
CA ALA A 55 6.10 -2.31 21.89
C ALA A 55 6.36 -1.07 22.76
N GLY A 56 5.32 -0.36 23.22
CA GLY A 56 5.43 0.82 24.08
C GLY A 56 5.90 2.08 23.36
N ARG A 57 5.86 2.10 22.03
CA ARG A 57 6.31 3.23 21.21
C ARG A 57 5.12 3.99 20.63
N LEU A 58 5.23 5.32 20.62
CA LEU A 58 4.29 6.18 19.91
C LEU A 58 4.65 6.12 18.41
N PRO A 59 3.71 5.73 17.52
CA PRO A 59 4.03 5.69 16.10
C PRO A 59 4.33 7.09 15.55
N THR A 60 5.38 7.20 14.74
CA THR A 60 5.77 8.46 14.09
C THR A 60 5.38 8.46 12.62
N LEU A 61 4.63 9.48 12.19
CA LEU A 61 4.20 9.72 10.81
C LEU A 61 4.88 10.96 10.25
N LEU A 62 5.53 10.80 9.10
CA LEU A 62 5.90 11.90 8.22
C LEU A 62 5.05 11.86 6.95
N HIS A 63 4.36 12.95 6.63
CA HIS A 63 3.55 13.06 5.42
C HIS A 63 3.90 14.33 4.64
N VAL A 64 4.37 14.16 3.42
CA VAL A 64 4.84 15.24 2.55
C VAL A 64 3.84 15.45 1.41
N GLY A 65 3.45 16.70 1.20
CA GLY A 65 2.43 17.11 0.23
C GLY A 65 1.02 16.61 0.56
N PRO A 66 0.51 16.76 1.79
CA PRO A 66 -0.76 16.18 2.25
C PRO A 66 -2.02 16.80 1.63
N LYS A 67 -1.97 17.17 0.35
CA LYS A 67 -3.04 17.84 -0.40
C LYS A 67 -4.36 17.10 -0.27
N ASP A 68 -4.35 15.78 -0.25
CA ASP A 68 -5.58 15.02 -0.15
C ASP A 68 -6.32 15.18 1.20
N LEU A 69 -5.64 15.60 2.28
CA LEU A 69 -6.31 15.93 3.53
C LEU A 69 -7.17 17.20 3.39
N SER A 70 -6.92 18.03 2.38
CA SER A 70 -7.78 19.17 2.07
C SER A 70 -9.06 18.76 1.31
N ASN A 71 -9.04 17.68 0.51
CA ASN A 71 -10.11 17.34 -0.44
C ASN A 71 -11.07 16.22 0.01
N ASN A 72 -11.03 15.79 1.29
CA ASN A 72 -11.81 14.69 1.88
C ASN A 72 -11.64 13.31 1.20
N ARG A 73 -10.87 13.15 0.11
CA ARG A 73 -10.73 11.86 -0.59
C ARG A 73 -9.93 10.85 0.22
N THR A 74 -8.90 11.31 0.93
CA THR A 74 -8.09 10.44 1.80
C THR A 74 -8.60 10.40 3.23
N LYS A 75 -9.57 11.24 3.59
CA LYS A 75 -10.18 11.21 4.93
C LYS A 75 -10.59 9.79 5.36
N PRO A 76 -11.25 8.97 4.52
CA PRO A 76 -11.56 7.58 4.88
C PRO A 76 -10.33 6.71 5.13
N PHE A 77 -9.20 6.96 4.45
CA PHE A 77 -7.95 6.25 4.69
C PHE A 77 -7.35 6.62 6.06
N TYR A 78 -7.33 7.91 6.41
CA TYR A 78 -6.87 8.37 7.74
C TYR A 78 -7.81 7.92 8.85
N GLU A 79 -9.11 8.08 8.68
CA GLU A 79 -10.11 7.56 9.62
C GLU A 79 -10.01 6.05 9.74
N ALA A 80 -9.70 5.35 8.65
CA ALA A 80 -9.44 3.93 8.74
C ALA A 80 -8.16 3.65 9.55
N LEU A 81 -7.05 4.33 9.32
CA LEU A 81 -5.81 4.05 10.04
C LEU A 81 -5.83 4.51 11.51
N PHE A 82 -6.49 5.63 11.80
CA PHE A 82 -6.37 6.38 13.05
C PHE A 82 -7.71 6.73 13.71
N GLY A 83 -8.85 6.34 13.14
CA GLY A 83 -10.18 6.81 13.58
C GLY A 83 -10.63 6.38 14.97
N ASN A 84 -9.89 5.49 15.65
CA ASN A 84 -10.06 5.31 17.07
C ASN A 84 -9.46 6.51 17.80
N ARG A 85 -10.33 7.37 18.34
CA ARG A 85 -9.97 8.63 19.01
C ARG A 85 -9.08 8.48 20.26
N SER A 86 -8.63 7.29 20.62
CA SER A 86 -7.67 7.04 21.69
C SER A 86 -6.20 7.06 21.21
N ASP A 87 -5.99 7.01 19.90
CA ASP A 87 -4.71 6.58 19.37
C ASP A 87 -3.80 7.77 19.09
N CYS A 88 -2.93 8.06 20.06
CA CYS A 88 -1.94 9.09 19.88
C CYS A 88 -0.86 8.69 18.89
N LEU A 89 -0.35 9.66 18.12
CA LEU A 89 0.78 9.49 17.20
C LEU A 89 1.52 10.82 17.03
N GLN A 90 2.84 10.76 16.87
CA GLN A 90 3.67 11.91 16.51
C GLN A 90 3.53 12.14 15.00
N ALA A 91 3.06 13.31 14.59
CA ALA A 91 2.75 13.58 13.18
C ALA A 91 3.45 14.85 12.68
N VAL A 92 4.23 14.73 11.63
CA VAL A 92 4.80 15.86 10.90
C VAL A 92 4.20 15.89 9.52
N MET A 93 3.56 17.00 9.19
CA MET A 93 3.05 17.28 7.85
C MET A 93 3.97 18.30 7.19
N VAL A 94 4.43 18.06 5.97
CA VAL A 94 5.24 19.01 5.20
C VAL A 94 4.43 19.45 3.99
N GLU A 95 4.10 20.74 3.94
CA GLU A 95 3.30 21.33 2.87
C GLU A 95 4.00 22.58 2.32
N ALA A 96 4.23 22.62 1.01
CA ALA A 96 4.91 23.76 0.38
C ALA A 96 3.98 24.97 0.28
N ASN A 97 2.66 24.76 0.12
CA ASN A 97 1.70 25.84 0.02
C ASN A 97 1.33 26.42 1.40
N PRO A 98 1.68 27.67 1.74
CA PRO A 98 1.39 28.24 3.06
C PRO A 98 -0.11 28.31 3.40
N ASP A 99 -0.96 28.52 2.39
CA ASP A 99 -2.41 28.63 2.57
C ASP A 99 -2.98 27.24 2.92
N VAL A 100 -2.49 26.19 2.25
CA VAL A 100 -2.88 24.80 2.54
C VAL A 100 -2.29 24.34 3.88
N ALA A 101 -1.04 24.71 4.20
CA ALA A 101 -0.41 24.41 5.48
C ALA A 101 -1.21 24.97 6.65
N THR A 102 -1.68 26.22 6.53
CA THR A 102 -2.53 26.86 7.53
C THR A 102 -3.86 26.11 7.70
N LEU A 103 -4.51 25.75 6.59
CA LEU A 103 -5.75 24.97 6.62
C LEU A 103 -5.53 23.58 7.23
N LEU A 104 -4.44 22.91 6.88
CA LEU A 104 -4.07 21.61 7.44
C LEU A 104 -3.88 21.70 8.95
N GLN A 105 -3.16 22.71 9.44
CA GLN A 105 -2.94 22.93 10.87
C GLN A 105 -4.28 23.02 11.63
N GLN A 106 -5.27 23.71 11.06
CA GLN A 106 -6.62 23.80 11.64
C GLN A 106 -7.32 22.43 11.62
N ARG A 107 -7.24 21.72 10.50
CA ARG A 107 -7.95 20.45 10.28
C ARG A 107 -7.29 19.22 10.90
N LEU A 108 -6.01 19.27 11.29
CA LEU A 108 -5.32 18.15 11.94
C LEU A 108 -6.07 17.66 13.18
N THR A 109 -6.74 18.56 13.88
CA THR A 109 -7.59 18.24 15.04
C THR A 109 -8.86 17.43 14.67
N GLU A 110 -9.32 17.50 13.41
CA GLU A 110 -10.42 16.69 12.90
C GLU A 110 -10.00 15.25 12.62
N TYR A 111 -8.75 15.06 12.14
CA TYR A 111 -8.23 13.77 11.68
C TYR A 111 -7.62 12.95 12.81
N PHE A 112 -7.13 13.62 13.85
CA PHE A 112 -6.37 12.98 14.90
C PHE A 112 -6.76 13.53 16.27
N SER A 113 -6.91 12.65 17.27
CA SER A 113 -7.21 13.02 18.66
C SER A 113 -6.22 13.99 19.26
N PRO A 114 -6.55 14.89 20.19
CA PRO A 114 -5.57 15.85 20.73
C PRO A 114 -4.29 15.13 21.23
N CYS A 115 -3.18 15.36 20.54
CA CYS A 115 -1.85 14.88 20.90
C CYS A 115 -0.88 16.06 20.89
N PRO A 116 0.09 16.09 21.82
CA PRO A 116 1.03 17.20 21.93
C PRO A 116 1.98 17.30 20.72
N ASP A 117 2.32 16.17 20.09
CA ASP A 117 3.44 16.11 19.15
C ASP A 117 2.97 16.13 17.69
N ARG A 118 2.42 17.28 17.27
CA ARG A 118 2.02 17.50 15.87
C ARG A 118 2.52 18.82 15.35
N SER A 119 3.12 18.77 14.16
CA SER A 119 3.61 19.96 13.46
C SER A 119 3.16 19.94 12.00
N VAL A 120 2.87 21.12 11.48
CA VAL A 120 2.81 21.37 10.04
C VAL A 120 3.97 22.29 9.69
N LEU A 121 4.88 21.81 8.87
CA LEU A 121 5.99 22.58 8.34
C LEU A 121 5.61 23.15 6.99
N THR A 122 5.71 24.47 6.86
CA THR A 122 5.55 25.16 5.57
C THR A 122 6.91 25.16 4.85
N ALA A 123 7.19 24.09 4.13
CA ALA A 123 8.45 23.89 3.42
C ALA A 123 8.27 22.98 2.19
N ALA A 124 9.14 23.15 1.21
CA ALA A 124 9.28 22.20 0.11
C ALA A 124 10.29 21.11 0.50
N LEU A 125 9.98 19.85 0.19
CA LEU A 125 10.95 18.77 0.30
C LEU A 125 11.82 18.74 -0.96
N CYS A 126 13.12 18.92 -0.79
CA CYS A 126 14.11 19.07 -1.86
C CYS A 126 15.21 18.00 -1.72
N SER A 127 15.97 17.73 -2.78
CA SER A 127 17.08 16.76 -2.69
C SER A 127 18.22 17.24 -1.80
N VAL A 128 18.36 18.56 -1.66
CA VAL A 128 19.35 19.26 -0.83
C VAL A 128 18.67 20.44 -0.13
N ASP A 129 19.20 20.85 1.01
CA ASP A 129 18.73 22.06 1.68
C ASP A 129 19.03 23.29 0.82
N ALA A 130 18.09 24.22 0.78
CA ALA A 130 18.30 25.53 0.17
C ALA A 130 17.46 26.57 0.91
N GLU A 131 17.94 27.81 0.94
CA GLU A 131 17.23 28.92 1.59
C GLU A 131 15.82 29.13 1.01
N ALA A 132 15.66 28.85 -0.29
CA ALA A 132 14.43 29.07 -1.01
C ALA A 132 14.25 28.08 -2.18
N ALA A 133 13.01 27.69 -2.41
CA ALA A 133 12.50 27.17 -3.67
C ALA A 133 11.31 28.01 -4.15
N SER A 134 11.19 28.12 -5.46
CA SER A 134 10.02 28.71 -6.09
C SER A 134 8.81 27.80 -5.92
N PHE A 135 7.78 28.34 -5.29
CA PHE A 135 6.45 27.79 -5.25
C PHE A 135 5.53 28.75 -6.01
N PHE A 136 4.53 28.23 -6.72
CA PHE A 136 3.60 29.07 -7.46
C PHE A 136 2.20 28.95 -6.86
N SER A 137 1.41 30.00 -6.90
CA SER A 137 0.01 29.96 -6.50
C SER A 137 -0.82 30.89 -7.39
N LEU A 138 -2.14 30.77 -7.33
CA LEU A 138 -3.01 31.75 -7.96
C LEU A 138 -3.27 32.91 -6.98
N SER A 139 -3.24 34.14 -7.47
CA SER A 139 -3.65 35.33 -6.74
C SER A 139 -5.14 35.30 -6.42
N GLU A 140 -5.57 36.01 -5.38
CA GLU A 140 -7.00 36.10 -5.05
C GLU A 140 -7.84 36.72 -6.18
N GLU A 141 -7.23 37.60 -6.98
CA GLU A 141 -7.87 38.25 -8.12
C GLU A 141 -8.38 37.26 -9.16
N VAL A 142 -7.76 36.08 -9.29
CA VAL A 142 -8.21 35.04 -10.23
C VAL A 142 -9.67 34.63 -9.97
N TYR A 143 -10.09 34.64 -8.69
CA TYR A 143 -11.43 34.21 -8.27
C TYR A 143 -12.49 35.29 -8.49
N THR A 144 -12.07 36.52 -8.85
CA THR A 144 -13.00 37.56 -9.32
C THR A 144 -13.33 37.40 -10.80
N LYS A 145 -12.44 36.75 -11.56
CA LYS A 145 -12.57 36.52 -13.01
C LYS A 145 -13.14 35.14 -13.36
N TYR A 146 -12.77 34.12 -12.59
CA TYR A 146 -13.18 32.74 -12.81
C TYR A 146 -13.81 32.14 -11.55
N SER A 147 -14.83 31.32 -11.73
CA SER A 147 -15.44 30.57 -10.63
C SER A 147 -14.50 29.48 -10.12
N VAL A 148 -14.69 29.07 -8.86
CA VAL A 148 -13.97 27.93 -8.26
C VAL A 148 -14.17 26.65 -9.06
N GLN A 149 -15.35 26.47 -9.67
CA GLN A 149 -15.64 25.31 -10.51
C GLN A 149 -14.82 25.30 -11.80
N GLU A 150 -14.68 26.46 -12.45
CA GLU A 150 -13.79 26.64 -13.61
C GLU A 150 -12.33 26.44 -13.20
N LEU A 151 -11.93 26.88 -12.01
CA LEU A 151 -10.55 26.75 -11.55
C LEU A 151 -10.21 25.39 -10.93
N GLY A 152 -11.17 24.47 -10.78
CA GLY A 152 -11.00 23.27 -9.93
C GLY A 152 -9.80 22.38 -10.27
N GLY A 153 -9.46 22.24 -11.56
CA GLY A 153 -8.24 21.55 -12.00
C GLY A 153 -6.96 22.36 -11.80
N ILE A 154 -7.07 23.69 -11.86
CA ILE A 154 -5.96 24.65 -11.87
C ILE A 154 -5.51 25.00 -10.45
N THR A 155 -6.42 25.14 -9.48
CA THR A 155 -6.05 25.34 -8.06
C THR A 155 -5.25 24.16 -7.53
N THR A 156 -5.64 22.96 -7.98
CA THR A 156 -4.90 21.73 -7.79
C THR A 156 -3.51 21.89 -8.42
N ALA A 157 -3.42 22.27 -9.69
CA ALA A 157 -2.18 22.50 -10.45
C ALA A 157 -1.19 23.49 -9.84
N ALA A 158 -1.70 24.66 -9.43
CA ALA A 158 -0.87 25.75 -8.96
C ALA A 158 -0.13 25.36 -7.69
N SER A 159 -0.70 24.48 -6.87
CA SER A 159 -0.06 24.01 -5.64
C SER A 159 1.11 23.03 -5.86
N TYR A 160 1.57 22.80 -7.09
CA TYR A 160 2.71 21.92 -7.36
C TYR A 160 3.99 22.71 -7.58
N GLY A 161 5.06 22.28 -6.92
CA GLY A 161 6.38 22.91 -6.96
C GLY A 161 6.97 23.07 -8.35
N SER A 162 7.98 23.93 -8.42
CA SER A 162 8.64 24.57 -9.59
C SER A 162 8.90 23.79 -10.87
N LEU A 163 8.83 22.46 -10.89
CA LEU A 163 9.18 21.68 -12.07
C LEU A 163 8.00 21.61 -13.04
N ASN A 164 7.98 22.59 -13.93
CA ASN A 164 7.12 22.70 -15.12
C ASN A 164 5.71 23.25 -14.92
N LEU A 165 5.56 24.33 -14.13
CA LEU A 165 4.30 25.09 -14.06
C LEU A 165 3.71 25.39 -15.45
N HIS A 166 4.53 25.76 -16.42
CA HIS A 166 4.09 26.03 -17.78
C HIS A 166 3.46 24.81 -18.49
N PHE A 167 4.12 23.65 -18.45
CA PHE A 167 3.58 22.43 -19.06
C PHE A 167 2.36 21.90 -18.31
N LEU A 168 2.37 22.03 -16.98
CA LEU A 168 1.27 21.59 -16.13
C LEU A 168 0.02 22.45 -16.37
N LEU A 169 0.19 23.77 -16.48
CA LEU A 169 -0.89 24.69 -16.82
C LEU A 169 -1.42 24.41 -18.21
N GLN A 170 -0.57 24.31 -19.23
CA GLN A 170 -1.03 23.97 -20.58
C GLN A 170 -1.84 22.68 -20.61
N ASP A 171 -1.37 21.59 -19.97
CA ASP A 171 -2.10 20.32 -19.98
C ASP A 171 -3.46 20.38 -19.29
N ILE A 172 -3.55 21.09 -18.17
CA ILE A 172 -4.79 21.19 -17.40
C ILE A 172 -5.79 22.08 -18.12
N LEU A 173 -5.32 23.15 -18.74
CA LEU A 173 -6.13 24.12 -19.44
C LEU A 173 -6.70 23.57 -20.75
N ASP A 174 -5.87 22.84 -21.51
CA ASP A 174 -6.29 22.17 -22.74
C ASP A 174 -7.40 21.13 -22.49
N ARG A 175 -7.48 20.56 -21.28
CA ARG A 175 -8.38 19.43 -20.97
C ARG A 175 -9.67 19.82 -20.26
N THR A 176 -9.69 20.89 -19.47
CA THR A 176 -10.72 21.00 -18.42
C THR A 176 -11.58 22.25 -18.42
N THR A 177 -11.13 23.38 -18.98
CA THR A 177 -11.80 24.67 -18.68
C THR A 177 -12.01 25.57 -19.88
N GLY A 178 -11.28 25.37 -20.99
CA GLY A 178 -11.27 26.30 -22.13
C GLY A 178 -10.57 27.63 -21.83
N ILE A 179 -10.05 27.83 -20.62
CA ILE A 179 -9.22 28.98 -20.24
C ILE A 179 -7.85 28.80 -20.88
N GLN A 180 -7.31 29.81 -21.55
CA GLN A 180 -5.96 29.72 -22.12
C GLN A 180 -4.89 29.96 -21.04
N ALA A 181 -3.69 29.38 -21.19
CA ALA A 181 -2.59 29.54 -20.22
C ALA A 181 -2.20 31.00 -20.04
N GLU A 182 -2.18 31.74 -21.14
CA GLU A 182 -1.86 33.16 -21.23
C GLU A 182 -2.82 34.00 -20.39
N ASP A 183 -4.09 33.60 -20.29
CA ASP A 183 -5.11 34.29 -19.50
C ASP A 183 -4.95 34.08 -17.99
N LEU A 184 -4.18 33.07 -17.57
CA LEU A 184 -3.89 32.77 -16.17
C LEU A 184 -2.54 33.32 -15.70
N MET A 185 -1.57 33.50 -16.62
CA MET A 185 -0.24 33.99 -16.29
C MET A 185 -0.23 35.24 -15.39
N PRO A 186 -1.09 36.27 -15.61
CA PRO A 186 -1.12 37.45 -14.75
C PRO A 186 -1.55 37.16 -13.30
N PHE A 187 -2.25 36.06 -13.08
CA PHE A 187 -2.74 35.65 -11.76
C PHE A 187 -1.80 34.68 -11.06
N ILE A 188 -0.70 34.25 -11.68
CA ILE A 188 0.27 33.37 -11.05
C ILE A 188 1.22 34.21 -10.20
N GLN A 189 1.31 33.88 -8.92
CA GLN A 189 2.24 34.47 -7.99
C GLN A 189 3.32 33.45 -7.66
N GLU A 190 4.57 33.84 -7.84
CA GLU A 190 5.70 33.12 -7.28
C GLU A 190 5.86 33.48 -5.80
N ARG A 191 5.99 32.47 -4.95
CA ARG A 191 6.27 32.57 -3.53
C ARG A 191 7.55 31.80 -3.24
N SER A 192 8.39 32.37 -2.39
CA SER A 192 9.58 31.68 -1.90
C SER A 192 9.20 30.81 -0.69
N VAL A 193 9.56 29.53 -0.71
CA VAL A 193 9.36 28.60 0.40
C VAL A 193 10.68 27.92 0.75
N THR A 194 10.93 27.65 2.02
CA THR A 194 12.18 27.00 2.44
C THR A 194 12.29 25.61 1.84
N CYS A 195 13.46 25.25 1.31
CA CYS A 195 13.78 23.90 0.85
C CYS A 195 14.44 23.12 1.99
N ILE A 196 13.85 21.99 2.37
CA ILE A 196 14.43 21.08 3.35
C ILE A 196 14.71 19.72 2.72
N SER A 197 15.87 19.16 2.98
CA SER A 197 16.25 17.82 2.57
C SER A 197 15.67 16.77 3.51
N PRO A 198 15.52 15.51 3.06
CA PRO A 198 15.12 14.40 3.92
C PRO A 198 15.97 14.27 5.19
N SER A 199 17.30 14.47 5.10
CA SER A 199 18.20 14.39 6.25
C SER A 199 17.90 15.48 7.28
N SER A 200 17.83 16.73 6.83
CA SER A 200 17.60 17.87 7.72
C SER A 200 16.20 17.86 8.31
N LEU A 201 15.21 17.35 7.58
CA LEU A 201 13.85 17.16 8.07
C LEU A 201 13.78 16.13 9.20
N LEU A 202 14.46 14.99 9.06
CA LEU A 202 14.51 13.96 10.12
C LEU A 202 15.18 14.50 11.39
N GLN A 203 16.25 15.29 11.24
CA GLN A 203 16.97 15.91 12.35
C GLN A 203 16.14 17.00 13.03
N LEU A 204 15.54 17.91 12.25
CA LEU A 204 14.77 19.04 12.74
C LEU A 204 13.61 18.61 13.63
N GLU A 205 12.88 17.57 13.20
CA GLU A 205 11.68 17.09 13.87
C GLU A 205 11.94 15.88 14.78
N SER A 206 13.21 15.47 14.93
CA SER A 206 13.63 14.34 15.77
C SER A 206 12.84 13.06 15.45
N LEU A 207 12.67 12.74 14.16
CA LEU A 207 11.76 11.68 13.68
C LEU A 207 12.40 10.29 13.65
N GLU A 208 13.38 10.02 14.50
CA GLU A 208 14.02 8.72 14.56
C GLU A 208 13.58 7.93 15.80
N PRO A 209 12.95 6.76 15.62
CA PRO A 209 12.65 6.06 14.35
C PRO A 209 11.39 6.55 13.61
N LEU A 210 11.43 6.58 12.26
CA LEU A 210 10.28 6.90 11.42
C LEU A 210 9.47 5.63 11.09
N ASP A 211 8.25 5.53 11.60
CA ASP A 211 7.41 4.34 11.44
C ASP A 211 6.55 4.38 10.16
N MET A 212 6.12 5.57 9.74
CA MET A 212 5.28 5.77 8.56
C MET A 212 5.80 6.94 7.71
N LEU A 213 5.92 6.72 6.40
CA LEU A 213 6.32 7.75 5.45
C LEU A 213 5.33 7.81 4.29
N PHE A 214 4.61 8.93 4.19
CA PHE A 214 3.65 9.19 3.11
C PHE A 214 4.19 10.31 2.22
N LEU A 215 4.29 10.05 0.91
CA LEU A 215 4.82 10.96 -0.09
C LEU A 215 3.76 11.22 -1.16
N ASP A 216 3.03 12.31 -1.01
CA ASP A 216 2.01 12.77 -1.94
C ASP A 216 2.53 14.01 -2.68
N THR A 217 3.67 13.83 -3.34
CA THR A 217 4.35 14.87 -4.11
C THR A 217 4.54 14.40 -5.55
N ALA A 218 4.77 15.35 -6.47
CA ALA A 218 5.04 15.05 -7.87
C ALA A 218 6.28 14.15 -8.05
N ASP A 219 7.32 14.34 -7.22
CA ASP A 219 8.53 13.52 -7.19
C ASP A 219 8.53 12.52 -6.03
N GLY A 220 7.39 11.86 -5.79
CA GLY A 220 7.26 10.89 -4.69
C GLY A 220 8.30 9.76 -4.75
N LEU A 221 8.70 9.32 -5.95
CA LEU A 221 9.71 8.28 -6.15
C LEU A 221 11.14 8.76 -5.85
N GLY A 222 11.53 9.95 -6.35
CA GLY A 222 12.85 10.51 -6.04
C GLY A 222 13.02 10.76 -4.54
N MET A 223 11.98 11.31 -3.91
CA MET A 223 11.97 11.51 -2.46
C MET A 223 12.00 10.21 -1.68
N LEU A 224 11.27 9.18 -2.12
CA LEU A 224 11.33 7.86 -1.51
C LEU A 224 12.75 7.30 -1.54
N SER A 225 13.41 7.35 -2.70
CA SER A 225 14.79 6.91 -2.83
C SER A 225 15.71 7.67 -1.87
N ALA A 226 15.54 8.99 -1.75
CA ALA A 226 16.36 9.81 -0.86
C ALA A 226 16.21 9.40 0.62
N PHE A 227 14.99 9.16 1.12
CA PHE A 227 14.78 8.64 2.48
C PHE A 227 15.41 7.26 2.68
N LEU A 228 15.24 6.35 1.70
CA LEU A 228 15.78 4.99 1.80
C LEU A 228 17.32 4.99 1.77
N SER A 229 17.96 5.91 1.03
CA SER A 229 19.41 6.09 1.03
C SER A 229 19.97 6.56 2.38
N LEU A 230 19.16 7.20 3.22
CA LEU A 230 19.52 7.57 4.60
C LEU A 230 19.39 6.42 5.61
N GLY A 231 19.03 5.22 5.16
CA GLY A 231 18.81 4.06 6.04
C GLY A 231 17.44 4.04 6.72
N VAL A 232 16.55 4.99 6.40
CA VAL A 232 15.18 5.01 6.92
C VAL A 232 14.41 3.81 6.35
N ARG A 233 13.72 3.06 7.21
CA ARG A 233 12.98 1.84 6.84
C ARG A 233 11.61 1.78 7.53
N PRO A 234 10.66 2.64 7.12
CA PRO A 234 9.36 2.73 7.76
C PRO A 234 8.59 1.42 7.68
N ALA A 235 7.80 1.11 8.70
CA ALA A 235 6.92 -0.05 8.68
C ALA A 235 5.86 0.06 7.56
N LEU A 236 5.42 1.28 7.27
CA LEU A 236 4.42 1.60 6.26
C LEU A 236 4.88 2.77 5.38
N LEU A 237 4.89 2.54 4.08
CA LEU A 237 5.12 3.53 3.04
C LEU A 237 3.84 3.75 2.25
N ARG A 238 3.55 5.00 1.89
CA ARG A 238 2.56 5.34 0.88
C ARG A 238 3.18 6.37 -0.05
N PHE A 239 3.10 6.15 -1.35
CA PHE A 239 3.55 7.16 -2.31
C PHE A 239 2.68 7.14 -3.54
N HIS A 240 2.48 8.32 -4.11
CA HIS A 240 1.72 8.47 -5.34
C HIS A 240 2.59 8.08 -6.54
N TRP A 241 2.04 7.30 -7.47
CA TRP A 241 2.77 6.79 -8.64
C TRP A 241 2.13 7.20 -9.97
N ALA A 242 0.98 7.87 -9.92
CA ALA A 242 0.16 8.14 -11.10
C ALA A 242 -0.03 9.65 -11.36
N TRP A 243 0.69 10.53 -10.66
CA TRP A 243 0.58 12.00 -10.84
C TRP A 243 0.79 12.43 -12.29
N HIS A 244 1.51 11.62 -13.05
CA HIS A 244 1.76 11.85 -14.46
C HIS A 244 1.19 10.71 -15.30
N LEU A 245 -0.14 10.66 -15.45
CA LEU A 245 -0.79 9.81 -16.45
C LEU A 245 -0.21 10.02 -17.88
N ARG A 246 0.45 11.15 -18.16
CA ARG A 246 1.26 11.35 -19.38
C ARG A 246 2.68 10.76 -19.31
N GLN A 247 3.34 10.70 -18.15
CA GLN A 247 4.60 9.97 -18.01
C GLN A 247 4.39 8.45 -18.05
N ILE A 248 3.17 7.93 -17.87
CA ILE A 248 2.90 6.52 -18.22
C ILE A 248 3.20 6.25 -19.71
N ALA A 249 3.08 7.28 -20.57
CA ALA A 249 3.53 7.21 -21.95
C ALA A 249 5.04 7.49 -22.14
N ASP A 250 5.74 8.00 -21.12
CA ASP A 250 7.19 8.07 -21.08
C ASP A 250 7.75 6.69 -20.70
N PRO A 251 8.44 5.98 -21.63
CA PRO A 251 9.03 4.68 -21.34
C PRO A 251 9.99 4.71 -20.13
N GLY A 252 10.65 5.85 -19.88
CA GLY A 252 11.55 6.02 -18.75
C GLY A 252 10.86 6.00 -17.40
N TYR A 253 9.61 6.47 -17.31
CA TYR A 253 8.87 6.49 -16.05
C TYR A 253 8.43 5.10 -15.62
N ALA A 254 7.92 4.29 -16.55
CA ALA A 254 7.56 2.91 -16.26
C ALA A 254 8.78 2.11 -15.73
N ALA A 255 9.96 2.36 -16.31
CA ALA A 255 11.21 1.78 -15.82
C ALA A 255 11.54 2.23 -14.38
N LYS A 256 11.42 3.53 -14.07
CA LYS A 256 11.63 4.05 -12.70
C LYS A 256 10.65 3.47 -11.68
N VAL A 257 9.38 3.33 -12.04
CA VAL A 257 8.38 2.68 -11.18
C VAL A 257 8.75 1.22 -10.94
N ALA A 258 9.10 0.48 -12.00
CA ALA A 258 9.51 -0.91 -11.89
C ALA A 258 10.77 -1.09 -11.03
N GLU A 259 11.74 -0.19 -11.18
CA GLU A 259 12.96 -0.15 -10.36
C GLU A 259 12.63 0.09 -8.89
N ALA A 260 11.78 1.08 -8.58
CA ALA A 260 11.36 1.35 -7.21
C ALA A 260 10.59 0.18 -6.58
N VAL A 261 9.71 -0.47 -7.35
CA VAL A 261 8.98 -1.66 -6.90
C VAL A 261 9.94 -2.82 -6.63
N ALA A 262 10.90 -3.06 -7.53
CA ALA A 262 11.90 -4.11 -7.36
C ALA A 262 12.79 -3.84 -6.15
N PHE A 263 13.22 -2.59 -5.96
CA PHE A 263 13.99 -2.16 -4.81
C PHE A 263 13.23 -2.40 -3.49
N LEU A 264 11.99 -1.92 -3.39
CA LEU A 264 11.16 -2.12 -2.20
C LEU A 264 10.93 -3.61 -1.90
N ALA A 265 10.69 -4.43 -2.93
CA ALA A 265 10.56 -5.87 -2.75
C ALA A 265 11.85 -6.50 -2.21
N ALA A 266 13.02 -6.09 -2.74
CA ALA A 266 14.32 -6.55 -2.26
C ALA A 266 14.60 -6.12 -0.80
N GLU A 267 14.10 -4.95 -0.39
CA GLU A 267 14.14 -4.45 0.99
C GLU A 267 13.07 -5.10 1.90
N GLY A 268 12.39 -6.14 1.43
CA GLY A 268 11.43 -6.93 2.23
C GLY A 268 10.07 -6.26 2.40
N TYR A 269 9.67 -5.35 1.52
CA TYR A 269 8.32 -4.80 1.51
C TYR A 269 7.36 -5.63 0.67
N HIS A 270 6.13 -5.77 1.16
CA HIS A 270 4.97 -6.18 0.39
C HIS A 270 4.29 -4.95 -0.20
N LEU A 271 4.16 -4.90 -1.53
CA LEU A 271 3.55 -3.78 -2.23
C LEU A 271 2.09 -4.07 -2.60
N TYR A 272 1.27 -3.04 -2.46
CA TYR A 272 -0.15 -3.03 -2.78
C TYR A 272 -0.45 -1.75 -3.55
N GLN A 273 -1.36 -1.82 -4.51
CA GLN A 273 -1.87 -0.61 -5.16
C GLN A 273 -3.24 -0.26 -4.61
N TYR A 274 -3.42 1.01 -4.26
CA TYR A 274 -4.65 1.58 -3.77
C TYR A 274 -4.96 2.85 -4.56
N GLY A 275 -5.78 2.70 -5.61
CA GLY A 275 -6.05 3.78 -6.57
C GLY A 275 -4.76 4.27 -7.23
N GLU A 276 -4.44 5.54 -7.00
CA GLU A 276 -3.28 6.24 -7.53
C GLU A 276 -2.02 6.12 -6.63
N PHE A 277 -2.14 5.40 -5.51
CA PHE A 277 -1.06 5.22 -4.55
C PHE A 277 -0.54 3.79 -4.56
N PHE A 278 0.77 3.65 -4.38
CA PHE A 278 1.34 2.43 -3.83
C PHE A 278 1.36 2.53 -2.32
N VAL A 279 1.05 1.42 -1.67
CA VAL A 279 1.24 1.19 -0.24
C VAL A 279 2.21 0.04 -0.11
N ALA A 280 3.35 0.26 0.54
CA ALA A 280 4.33 -0.78 0.79
C ALA A 280 4.46 -1.00 2.31
N MET A 281 4.44 -2.26 2.74
CA MET A 281 4.53 -2.61 4.16
C MET A 281 5.65 -3.60 4.39
N ARG A 282 6.51 -3.37 5.38
CA ARG A 282 7.62 -4.30 5.69
C ARG A 282 7.07 -5.64 6.17
N SER A 283 7.67 -6.72 5.70
CA SER A 283 7.28 -8.10 6.07
C SER A 283 7.25 -8.30 7.59
N GLU A 284 8.26 -7.76 8.29
CA GLU A 284 8.37 -7.79 9.76
C GLU A 284 7.23 -7.07 10.48
N ALA A 285 6.63 -6.05 9.85
CA ALA A 285 5.55 -5.26 10.43
C ALA A 285 4.16 -5.86 10.15
N VAL A 286 4.03 -6.59 9.03
CA VAL A 286 2.77 -7.20 8.57
C VAL A 286 2.52 -8.55 9.25
N LEU A 287 3.58 -9.23 9.66
CA LEU A 287 3.52 -10.52 10.31
C LEU A 287 3.92 -10.34 11.77
N PRO A 288 2.97 -10.16 12.72
CA PRO A 288 3.25 -10.69 14.04
C PRO A 288 3.57 -12.18 13.83
N ALA A 289 4.55 -12.71 14.55
CA ALA A 289 5.00 -14.11 14.49
C ALA A 289 3.86 -15.16 14.72
N SER A 290 2.61 -14.72 14.85
CA SER A 290 1.39 -15.48 15.08
C SER A 290 0.42 -15.57 13.89
N VAL A 291 0.75 -15.08 12.69
CA VAL A 291 -0.11 -15.23 11.48
C VAL A 291 0.44 -16.22 10.44
N LEU A 292 1.73 -16.57 10.55
CA LEU A 292 2.18 -17.89 10.14
C LEU A 292 1.90 -18.81 11.34
N ASP A 293 0.78 -19.53 11.35
CA ASP A 293 0.69 -20.68 12.25
C ASP A 293 1.75 -21.65 11.73
N LEU A 294 2.87 -21.74 12.45
CA LEU A 294 3.81 -22.82 12.27
C LEU A 294 3.05 -24.10 12.56
N HIS A 295 3.20 -25.12 11.72
CA HIS A 295 2.69 -26.45 12.04
C HIS A 295 3.25 -26.84 13.42
N GLU A 296 2.40 -26.90 14.45
CA GLU A 296 2.80 -26.92 15.88
C GLU A 296 3.86 -27.99 16.17
N THR A 297 3.83 -29.10 15.43
CA THR A 297 4.74 -30.23 15.62
C THR A 297 5.94 -30.27 14.67
N SER A 298 5.98 -29.46 13.60
CA SER A 298 7.09 -29.52 12.60
C SER A 298 7.81 -28.20 12.40
N GLY A 299 7.26 -27.07 12.84
CA GLY A 299 7.85 -25.76 12.67
C GLY A 299 7.92 -25.28 11.21
N ASN A 300 7.27 -25.98 10.28
CA ASN A 300 7.22 -25.58 8.88
C ASN A 300 6.12 -24.56 8.64
N GLU A 301 6.38 -23.60 7.75
CA GLU A 301 5.38 -22.66 7.26
C GLU A 301 4.30 -23.40 6.46
N VAL A 302 3.03 -23.12 6.76
CA VAL A 302 1.89 -23.69 6.04
C VAL A 302 0.99 -22.60 5.48
N ALA A 303 0.51 -22.81 4.25
CA ALA A 303 -0.46 -21.91 3.63
C ALA A 303 -1.87 -22.21 4.16
N ILE A 304 -2.44 -21.30 4.94
CA ILE A 304 -3.81 -21.43 5.45
C ILE A 304 -4.78 -20.88 4.41
N LYS A 305 -5.59 -21.76 3.81
CA LYS A 305 -6.66 -21.34 2.91
C LYS A 305 -7.89 -20.90 3.70
N VAL A 306 -8.04 -19.60 3.88
CA VAL A 306 -9.22 -19.00 4.53
C VAL A 306 -10.27 -18.67 3.47
N TYR A 307 -11.50 -19.18 3.63
CA TYR A 307 -12.63 -18.78 2.80
C TYR A 307 -13.33 -17.59 3.43
N LYS A 308 -13.45 -16.48 2.69
CA LYS A 308 -14.28 -15.34 3.13
C LYS A 308 -15.75 -15.78 3.20
N ALA A 309 -16.32 -15.76 4.39
CA ALA A 309 -17.77 -15.87 4.54
C ALA A 309 -18.38 -14.57 3.97
N LEU A 310 -19.05 -14.68 2.82
CA LEU A 310 -19.96 -13.62 2.38
C LEU A 310 -21.10 -13.55 3.40
N LYS A 311 -21.74 -12.39 3.57
CA LYS A 311 -22.92 -12.21 4.43
C LYS A 311 -24.09 -13.06 3.90
N GLU A 312 -24.01 -14.35 4.11
CA GLU A 312 -25.03 -15.33 3.76
C GLU A 312 -25.82 -15.68 5.01
N SER A 313 -27.08 -16.07 4.81
CA SER A 313 -27.90 -16.65 5.88
C SER A 313 -27.14 -17.76 6.61
N HIS A 314 -27.39 -17.93 7.92
CA HIS A 314 -26.73 -18.95 8.76
C HIS A 314 -26.67 -20.34 8.11
N ARG A 315 -27.65 -20.68 7.26
CA ARG A 315 -27.76 -21.95 6.54
C ARG A 315 -26.68 -22.18 5.46
N GLY A 316 -26.20 -21.13 4.79
CA GLY A 316 -25.15 -21.25 3.76
C GLY A 316 -23.78 -21.56 4.37
N GLU A 317 -23.56 -21.12 5.60
CA GLU A 317 -22.31 -21.31 6.31
C GLU A 317 -22.13 -22.75 6.79
N ASP A 318 -23.19 -23.39 7.31
CA ASP A 318 -23.15 -24.79 7.76
C ASP A 318 -22.82 -25.74 6.60
N VAL A 319 -23.39 -25.51 5.42
CA VAL A 319 -23.10 -26.30 4.21
C VAL A 319 -21.63 -26.13 3.79
N ARG A 320 -21.08 -24.92 3.89
CA ARG A 320 -19.68 -24.63 3.55
C ARG A 320 -18.73 -25.31 4.54
N LEU A 321 -19.07 -25.25 5.83
CA LEU A 321 -18.34 -25.93 6.90
C LEU A 321 -18.32 -27.45 6.68
N GLN A 322 -19.47 -28.06 6.36
CA GLN A 322 -19.59 -29.49 6.07
C GLN A 322 -18.77 -29.90 4.84
N LYS A 323 -18.76 -29.09 3.77
CA LYS A 323 -17.90 -29.31 2.60
C LYS A 323 -16.42 -29.30 2.99
N PHE A 324 -16.03 -28.38 3.88
CA PHE A 324 -14.65 -28.28 4.34
C PHE A 324 -14.24 -29.50 5.19
N CYS A 325 -15.09 -29.94 6.13
CA CYS A 325 -14.82 -31.16 6.90
C CYS A 325 -14.71 -32.39 5.98
N ARG A 326 -15.55 -32.48 4.95
CA ARG A 326 -15.47 -33.55 3.94
C ARG A 326 -14.17 -33.49 3.15
N GLN A 327 -13.68 -32.31 2.79
CA GLN A 327 -12.39 -32.15 2.12
C GLN A 327 -11.22 -32.62 3.00
N ILE A 328 -11.22 -32.26 4.29
CA ILE A 328 -10.22 -32.75 5.25
C ILE A 328 -10.26 -34.28 5.33
N GLN A 329 -11.45 -34.86 5.45
CA GLN A 329 -11.62 -36.31 5.49
C GLN A 329 -11.09 -36.98 4.21
N VAL A 330 -11.42 -36.45 3.03
CA VAL A 330 -10.91 -37.00 1.75
C VAL A 330 -9.39 -36.95 1.71
N LEU A 331 -8.77 -35.85 2.15
CA LEU A 331 -7.32 -35.72 2.17
C LEU A 331 -6.65 -36.65 3.20
N GLN A 332 -7.32 -36.97 4.30
CA GLN A 332 -6.85 -37.97 5.25
C GLN A 332 -6.93 -39.37 4.65
N ASN A 333 -8.05 -39.72 4.01
CA ASN A 333 -8.23 -41.01 3.34
C ASN A 333 -7.19 -41.20 2.21
N LEU A 334 -6.87 -40.14 1.45
CA LEU A 334 -5.83 -40.18 0.41
C LEU A 334 -4.42 -40.36 0.97
N GLN A 335 -4.21 -40.16 2.27
CA GLN A 335 -2.94 -40.44 2.94
C GLN A 335 -2.85 -41.84 3.54
N GLU A 336 -3.95 -42.58 3.59
CA GLU A 336 -3.95 -43.97 4.04
C GLU A 336 -3.15 -44.83 3.05
N PRO A 337 -2.38 -45.82 3.52
CA PRO A 337 -1.67 -46.75 2.66
C PRO A 337 -2.61 -47.37 1.63
N PHE A 338 -2.13 -47.56 0.40
CA PHE A 338 -2.93 -48.22 -0.62
C PHE A 338 -3.13 -49.69 -0.24
N ASP A 339 -4.37 -50.16 -0.25
CA ASP A 339 -4.68 -51.57 -0.17
C ASP A 339 -4.44 -52.25 -1.52
N GLN A 340 -3.89 -53.45 -1.49
CA GLN A 340 -3.69 -54.24 -2.70
C GLN A 340 -5.06 -54.57 -3.31
N VAL A 341 -5.29 -54.11 -4.54
CA VAL A 341 -6.50 -54.44 -5.30
C VAL A 341 -6.50 -55.93 -5.66
N THR A 342 -7.70 -56.53 -5.68
CA THR A 342 -7.89 -57.96 -6.01
C THR A 342 -7.42 -58.30 -7.42
N ASP A 343 -7.43 -57.32 -8.33
CA ASP A 343 -6.88 -57.45 -9.67
C ASP A 343 -5.41 -57.03 -9.69
N GLU A 344 -4.51 -58.01 -9.77
CA GLU A 344 -3.06 -57.78 -9.81
C GLU A 344 -2.61 -56.98 -11.03
N THR A 345 -3.40 -56.94 -12.11
CA THR A 345 -3.04 -56.17 -13.33
C THR A 345 -3.16 -54.67 -13.13
N LEU A 346 -3.92 -54.23 -12.13
CA LEU A 346 -4.10 -52.83 -11.75
C LEU A 346 -3.12 -52.38 -10.65
N TRP A 347 -2.32 -53.31 -10.12
CA TRP A 347 -1.37 -53.05 -9.03
C TRP A 347 0.06 -52.93 -9.54
N HIS A 348 0.71 -51.78 -9.28
CA HIS A 348 2.11 -51.59 -9.65
C HIS A 348 3.04 -51.76 -8.44
N PRO A 349 4.15 -52.53 -8.52
CA PRO A 349 5.05 -52.78 -7.39
C PRO A 349 5.62 -51.51 -6.73
N GLN A 350 5.79 -50.43 -7.50
CA GLN A 350 6.26 -49.15 -6.94
C GLN A 350 5.23 -48.45 -6.04
N LEU A 351 3.93 -48.68 -6.25
CA LEU A 351 2.88 -48.14 -5.38
C LEU A 351 2.92 -48.81 -4.00
N ALA A 352 3.23 -50.11 -3.94
CA ALA A 352 3.39 -50.85 -2.69
C ALA A 352 4.56 -50.32 -1.83
N ALA A 353 5.60 -49.75 -2.47
CA ALA A 353 6.78 -49.21 -1.77
C ALA A 353 6.70 -47.69 -1.49
N THR A 354 5.74 -46.97 -2.07
CA THR A 354 5.69 -45.50 -2.01
C THR A 354 4.65 -45.02 -1.00
N LYS A 355 5.07 -44.19 -0.04
CA LYS A 355 4.15 -43.56 0.90
C LYS A 355 3.16 -42.64 0.16
N PRO A 356 1.85 -42.76 0.38
CA PRO A 356 0.84 -41.90 -0.27
C PRO A 356 1.13 -40.39 -0.16
N SER A 357 1.72 -39.95 0.96
CA SER A 357 2.16 -38.56 1.18
C SER A 357 3.26 -38.06 0.22
N LYS A 358 3.85 -38.93 -0.59
CA LYS A 358 4.78 -38.55 -1.67
C LYS A 358 4.12 -38.47 -3.05
N LEU A 359 2.91 -39.00 -3.20
CA LEU A 359 2.20 -39.10 -4.47
C LEU A 359 1.03 -38.10 -4.56
N PHE A 360 0.47 -37.67 -3.43
CA PHE A 360 -0.65 -36.72 -3.36
C PHE A 360 -0.28 -35.39 -2.72
N MET A 361 -1.20 -34.42 -2.83
CA MET A 361 -1.16 -33.22 -2.01
C MET A 361 -1.24 -33.60 -0.53
N THR A 362 -0.15 -33.39 0.21
CA THR A 362 -0.08 -33.66 1.65
C THR A 362 -0.93 -32.67 2.44
N LEU A 363 -1.85 -33.17 3.27
CA LEU A 363 -2.47 -32.35 4.31
C LEU A 363 -1.44 -32.16 5.42
N LEU A 364 -0.91 -30.95 5.53
CA LEU A 364 0.13 -30.63 6.51
C LEU A 364 -0.47 -30.48 7.92
N ASP A 365 -1.59 -29.79 8.07
CA ASP A 365 -2.21 -29.55 9.38
C ASP A 365 -3.75 -29.52 9.32
N TYR A 366 -4.40 -29.83 10.45
CA TYR A 366 -5.81 -29.56 10.71
C TYR A 366 -6.10 -29.58 12.23
N SER A 367 -7.03 -28.73 12.68
CA SER A 367 -7.45 -28.69 14.09
C SER A 367 -8.32 -29.91 14.46
N LYS A 368 -8.29 -30.35 15.72
CA LYS A 368 -9.13 -31.43 16.29
C LYS A 368 -9.87 -30.99 17.54
N ASP A 369 -10.99 -31.65 17.85
CA ASP A 369 -11.83 -31.28 19.00
C ASP A 369 -11.43 -32.02 20.26
N LYS A 370 -12.15 -31.74 21.36
CA LYS A 370 -11.95 -32.45 22.62
C LYS A 370 -12.16 -33.96 22.47
N SER A 371 -12.84 -34.40 21.41
CA SER A 371 -13.11 -35.79 21.05
C SER A 371 -12.21 -36.29 19.92
N LEU A 372 -11.15 -35.55 19.56
CA LEU A 372 -10.18 -35.85 18.49
C LEU A 372 -10.75 -35.86 17.06
N ASN A 373 -11.99 -35.42 16.85
CA ASN A 373 -12.56 -35.29 15.52
C ASN A 373 -12.02 -34.02 14.84
N PRO A 374 -11.83 -34.02 13.50
CA PRO A 374 -11.44 -32.83 12.76
C PRO A 374 -12.37 -31.64 13.10
N ARG A 375 -11.79 -30.57 13.65
CA ARG A 375 -12.50 -29.33 13.98
C ARG A 375 -12.66 -28.45 12.76
N CYS A 376 -13.92 -28.19 12.44
CA CYS A 376 -14.31 -27.07 11.61
C CYS A 376 -14.95 -26.02 12.54
N TYR A 377 -14.17 -25.07 13.08
CA TYR A 377 -14.71 -24.06 14.00
C TYR A 377 -14.91 -22.71 13.32
N ARG A 378 -16.02 -22.03 13.65
CA ARG A 378 -16.10 -20.57 13.55
C ARG A 378 -15.16 -19.97 14.60
N ARG A 379 -14.05 -19.35 14.18
CA ARG A 379 -13.39 -18.33 15.02
C ARG A 379 -14.27 -17.07 14.93
N ARG A 380 -15.24 -16.90 15.84
CA ARG A 380 -15.72 -15.55 16.15
C ARG A 380 -14.72 -14.95 17.13
N GLN A 381 -13.79 -14.16 16.60
CA GLN A 381 -13.05 -13.23 17.45
C GLN A 381 -14.02 -12.11 17.85
N ALA A 382 -14.44 -12.13 19.11
CA ALA A 382 -14.76 -10.89 19.80
C ALA A 382 -13.42 -10.28 20.18
N PHE A 383 -13.13 -9.10 19.64
CA PHE A 383 -12.06 -8.26 20.14
C PHE A 383 -12.64 -7.44 21.29
N ILE A 384 -11.95 -7.43 22.44
CA ILE A 384 -12.00 -6.30 23.36
C ILE A 384 -11.07 -5.24 22.78
#